data_AF-A0A3D2Q2C4-F1
#
_entry.id   AF-A0A3D2Q2C4-F1
#
_cell.length_a   1.000
_cell.length_b   1.000
_cell.length_c   1.000
_cell.angle_alpha   90.00
_cell.angle_beta   90.00
_cell.angle_gamma   90.00
#
_symmetry.space_group_name_H-M   'P 1'
#
loop_
_entity.id
_entity.type
_entity.pdbx_description
1 polymer ?
#
loop_
_entity_poly.entity_id
_entity_poly.type
_entity_poly.pdbx_seq_one_letter_code
_entity_poly.pdbx_strand_id
1 'polypeptide(L)'
;MIINLRYHIASLVATFLALGIGILIGSIMLGNDTLVKQQQQLTRKLELQIEELRKKNEAVQAIVNNLETSNDVKEQFEKQSLPFLLAGRLSGYQVAIVEINNYRFLPEFTETLKTSGVTVSSVTTIFSDPGFDQEEIQSFWGQKDLTPELITRR
;
A
#
# COMPACT_ATOMS: atom_id res chain seq x y z
N MET A 1 1.46 20.61 87.77
CA MET A 1 1.93 20.55 86.37
C MET A 1 0.83 19.91 85.54
N ILE A 2 0.10 20.68 84.73
CA ILE A 2 -1.01 20.17 83.91
C ILE A 2 -0.39 19.55 82.66
N ILE A 3 -0.46 18.22 82.56
CA ILE A 3 -0.09 17.49 81.35
C ILE A 3 -1.17 17.77 80.30
N ASN A 4 -0.86 18.60 79.32
CA ASN A 4 -1.79 18.96 78.27
C ASN A 4 -1.83 17.86 77.20
N LEU A 5 -2.69 16.86 77.38
CA LEU A 5 -2.89 15.71 76.48
C LEU A 5 -3.06 16.10 75.00
N ARG A 6 -3.66 17.27 74.73
CA ARG A 6 -3.84 17.83 73.39
C ARG A 6 -2.51 18.02 72.64
N TYR A 7 -1.45 18.45 73.32
CA TYR A 7 -0.13 18.62 72.69
C TYR A 7 0.57 17.30 72.43
N HIS A 8 0.40 16.30 73.29
CA HIS A 8 0.96 14.96 73.08
C HIS A 8 0.31 14.25 71.89
N ILE A 9 -1.01 14.40 71.73
CA ILE A 9 -1.71 13.89 70.55
C ILE A 9 -1.28 14.64 69.29
N ALA A 10 -1.15 15.97 69.37
CA ALA A 10 -0.69 16.77 68.23
C ALA A 10 0.72 16.38 67.78
N SER A 11 1.66 16.12 68.70
CA SER A 11 3.01 15.67 68.35
C SER A 11 3.01 14.25 67.76
N LEU A 12 2.19 13.35 68.27
CA LEU A 12 2.06 11.99 67.73
C LEU A 12 1.53 12.02 66.29
N VAL A 13 0.49 12.81 66.03
CA VAL A 13 -0.07 13.00 64.68
C VAL A 13 0.97 13.61 63.74
N ALA A 14 1.71 14.62 64.20
CA ALA A 14 2.77 15.25 63.41
C ALA A 14 3.89 14.26 63.04
N THR A 15 4.32 13.43 63.99
CA THR A 15 5.37 12.42 63.76
C THR A 15 4.88 11.31 62.84
N PHE A 16 3.61 10.90 62.98
CA PHE A 16 3.00 9.89 62.12
C PHE A 16 2.84 10.38 60.67
N LEU A 17 2.44 11.64 60.48
CA LEU A 17 2.42 12.30 59.17
C LEU A 17 3.81 12.39 58.55
N ALA A 18 4.80 12.83 59.33
CA ALA A 18 6.18 12.91 58.85
C ALA A 18 6.72 11.53 58.41
N LEU A 19 6.41 10.47 59.16
CA LEU A 19 6.80 9.11 58.82
C LEU A 19 6.07 8.59 57.57
N GLY A 20 4.76 8.81 57.47
CA GLY A 20 3.97 8.41 56.31
C GLY A 20 4.44 9.09 55.02
N ILE A 21 4.73 10.40 55.09
CA ILE A 21 5.28 11.16 53.97
C ILE A 21 6.69 10.65 53.62
N GLY A 22 7.53 10.39 54.61
CA GLY A 22 8.89 9.86 54.40
C GLY A 22 8.90 8.51 53.68
N ILE A 23 8.03 7.58 54.09
CA ILE A 23 7.90 6.27 53.44
C ILE A 23 7.32 6.42 52.02
N LEU A 24 6.31 7.28 51.83
CA LEU A 24 5.72 7.53 50.53
C LEU A 24 6.76 8.06 49.53
N ILE A 25 7.51 9.10 49.90
CA ILE A 25 8.58 9.66 49.07
C ILE A 25 9.69 8.63 48.81
N GLY A 26 10.11 7.90 49.85
CA GLY A 26 11.12 6.85 49.73
C GLY A 26 10.72 5.72 48.76
N SER A 27 9.44 5.34 48.75
CA SER A 27 8.92 4.29 47.88
C SER A 27 8.91 4.68 46.39
N ILE A 28 8.64 5.95 46.07
CA ILE A 28 8.62 6.46 44.70
C ILE A 28 10.05 6.45 44.12
N MET A 29 11.05 6.80 44.94
CA MET A 29 12.45 6.81 44.52
C MET A 29 12.96 5.41 44.13
N LEU A 30 12.51 4.36 44.84
CA LEU A 30 12.83 2.96 44.51
C LEU A 30 12.07 2.46 43.27
N GLY A 31 10.87 2.98 43.00
CA GLY A 31 10.05 2.60 41.83
C GLY A 31 10.58 3.13 40.49
N ASN A 32 11.31 4.25 40.51
CA ASN A 32 11.77 4.92 39.30
C ASN A 32 12.68 4.05 38.42
N ASP A 33 13.53 3.19 38.98
CA ASP A 33 14.42 2.32 38.19
C ASP A 33 13.66 1.36 37.28
N THR A 34 12.49 0.87 37.73
CA THR A 34 11.64 0.00 36.92
C THR A 34 10.92 0.78 35.82
N LEU A 35 10.47 2.00 36.13
CA LEU A 35 9.80 2.90 35.18
C LEU A 35 10.76 3.34 34.06
N VAL A 36 12.00 3.69 34.43
CA VAL A 36 13.06 4.06 33.47
C VAL A 36 13.39 2.89 32.54
N LYS A 37 13.49 1.66 33.06
CA LYS A 37 13.71 0.46 32.24
C LYS A 37 12.58 0.24 31.23
N GLN A 38 11.33 0.44 31.62
CA GLN A 38 10.18 0.32 30.72
C GLN A 38 10.23 1.38 29.61
N GLN A 39 10.54 2.62 29.95
CA GLN A 39 10.72 3.69 28.96
C GLN A 39 11.84 3.35 27.97
N GLN A 40 13.00 2.87 28.45
CA GLN A 40 14.10 2.43 27.59
C GLN A 40 13.73 1.25 26.68
N GLN A 41 12.91 0.32 27.15
CA GLN A 41 12.42 -0.79 26.33
C GLN A 41 11.44 -0.32 25.26
N LEU A 42 10.55 0.61 25.59
CA LEU A 42 9.62 1.22 24.63
C LEU A 42 10.38 2.00 23.55
N THR A 43 11.34 2.83 23.93
CA THR A 43 12.18 3.57 22.96
C THR A 43 12.92 2.63 22.03
N ARG A 44 13.57 1.59 22.56
CA ARG A 44 14.24 0.57 21.72
C ARG A 44 13.27 -0.12 20.76
N LYS A 45 12.05 -0.44 21.20
CA LYS A 45 11.04 -1.03 20.33
C LYS A 45 10.62 -0.07 19.21
N LEU A 46 10.44 1.21 19.53
CA LEU A 46 10.11 2.24 18.53
C LEU A 46 11.24 2.42 17.52
N GLU A 47 12.49 2.47 17.97
CA GLU A 47 13.67 2.54 17.09
C GLU A 47 13.71 1.35 16.13
N LEU A 48 13.53 0.13 16.62
CA LEU A 48 13.47 -1.07 15.79
C LEU A 48 12.33 -1.02 14.77
N GLN A 49 11.14 -0.57 15.17
CA GLN A 49 9.99 -0.44 14.27
C GLN A 49 10.23 0.62 13.20
N ILE A 50 10.83 1.76 13.55
CA ILE A 50 11.19 2.82 12.61
C ILE A 50 12.20 2.29 11.59
N GLU A 51 13.25 1.59 12.04
CA GLU A 51 14.24 1.01 11.13
C GLU A 51 13.65 -0.06 10.21
N GLU A 52 12.74 -0.90 10.71
CA GLU A 52 12.02 -1.86 9.86
C GLU A 52 11.15 -1.16 8.81
N LEU A 53 10.44 -0.11 9.20
CA LEU A 53 9.62 0.71 8.29
C LEU A 53 10.47 1.38 7.21
N ARG A 54 11.64 1.93 7.58
CA ARG A 54 12.57 2.53 6.61
C ARG A 54 13.05 1.51 5.59
N LYS A 55 13.48 0.34 6.04
CA LYS A 55 13.91 -0.77 5.15
C LYS A 55 12.80 -1.22 4.21
N LYS A 56 11.57 -1.36 4.71
CA LYS A 56 10.41 -1.71 3.87
C LYS A 56 10.14 -0.64 2.82
N ASN A 57 10.22 0.64 3.19
CA ASN A 57 10.01 1.74 2.26
C ASN A 57 11.09 1.76 1.15
N GLU A 58 12.36 1.61 1.53
CA GLU A 58 13.48 1.52 0.57
C GLU A 58 13.30 0.33 -0.38
N ALA A 59 12.90 -0.84 0.12
CA ALA A 59 12.64 -2.02 -0.70
C ALA A 59 11.48 -1.80 -1.69
N VAL A 60 10.37 -1.21 -1.22
CA VAL A 60 9.23 -0.88 -2.08
C VAL A 60 9.63 0.13 -3.16
N GLN A 61 10.37 1.18 -2.82
CA GLN A 61 10.84 2.16 -3.80
C GLN A 61 11.76 1.51 -4.84
N ALA A 62 12.65 0.61 -4.44
CA ALA A 62 13.50 -0.12 -5.36
C ALA A 62 12.69 -1.02 -6.32
N ILE A 63 11.63 -1.66 -5.82
CA ILE A 63 10.72 -2.46 -6.65
C ILE A 63 10.00 -1.57 -7.66
N VAL A 64 9.44 -0.44 -7.23
CA VAL A 64 8.77 0.53 -8.12
C VAL A 64 9.71 0.99 -9.22
N ASN A 65 10.91 1.44 -8.89
CA ASN A 65 11.89 1.91 -9.87
C ASN A 65 12.26 0.81 -10.89
N ASN A 66 12.40 -0.43 -10.43
CA ASN A 66 12.69 -1.57 -11.31
C ASN A 66 11.51 -1.90 -12.24
N LEU A 67 10.27 -1.84 -11.74
CA LEU A 67 9.07 -2.04 -12.55
C LEU A 67 8.92 -0.94 -13.61
N GLU A 68 9.10 0.33 -13.23
CA GLU A 68 9.06 1.46 -14.15
C GLU A 68 10.11 1.29 -15.26
N THR A 69 11.37 1.02 -14.88
CA THR A 69 12.46 0.78 -15.85
C THR A 69 12.15 -0.39 -16.78
N SER A 70 11.61 -1.50 -16.26
CA SER A 70 11.27 -2.68 -17.06
C SER A 70 10.13 -2.38 -18.03
N ASN A 71 9.15 -1.58 -17.61
CA ASN A 71 8.03 -1.19 -18.43
C ASN A 71 8.47 -0.24 -19.55
N ASP A 72 9.35 0.73 -19.24
CA ASP A 72 9.93 1.64 -20.23
C ASP A 72 10.72 0.87 -21.30
N VAL A 73 11.53 -0.12 -20.89
CA VAL A 73 12.27 -0.98 -21.82
C VAL A 73 11.31 -1.78 -22.70
N LYS A 74 10.23 -2.32 -22.13
CA LYS A 74 9.22 -3.07 -22.88
C LYS A 74 8.50 -2.18 -23.89
N GLU A 75 8.07 -0.99 -23.47
CA GLU A 75 7.39 -0.03 -24.35
C GLU A 75 8.31 0.41 -25.50
N GLN A 76 9.59 0.68 -25.22
CA GLN A 76 10.58 0.99 -26.26
C GLN A 76 10.78 -0.18 -27.22
N PHE A 77 10.88 -1.40 -26.70
CA PHE A 77 11.01 -2.60 -27.53
C PHE A 77 9.79 -2.81 -28.42
N GLU A 78 8.58 -2.64 -27.89
CA GLU A 78 7.32 -2.71 -28.65
C GLU A 78 7.31 -1.65 -29.75
N LYS A 79 7.57 -0.38 -29.43
CA LYS A 79 7.60 0.72 -30.41
C LYS A 79 8.65 0.53 -31.50
N GLN A 80 9.83 0.01 -31.16
CA GLN A 80 10.89 -0.19 -32.14
C GLN A 80 10.67 -1.45 -32.97
N SER A 81 10.11 -2.52 -32.41
CA SER A 81 9.99 -3.81 -33.10
C SER A 81 8.72 -3.93 -33.94
N LEU A 82 7.61 -3.34 -33.50
CA LEU A 82 6.32 -3.41 -34.21
C LEU A 82 6.41 -2.98 -35.69
N PRO A 83 7.07 -1.86 -36.06
CA PRO A 83 7.17 -1.45 -37.46
C PRO A 83 7.93 -2.46 -38.32
N PHE A 84 9.03 -3.04 -37.83
CA PHE A 84 9.80 -4.03 -38.59
C PHE A 84 9.08 -5.37 -38.73
N LEU A 85 8.32 -5.77 -37.72
CA LEU A 85 7.55 -7.01 -37.75
C LEU A 85 6.32 -6.92 -38.66
N LEU A 86 5.72 -5.72 -38.77
CA LEU A 86 4.49 -5.47 -39.53
C LEU A 86 4.73 -4.93 -40.94
N ALA A 87 5.92 -4.36 -41.23
CA ALA A 87 6.25 -3.78 -42.54
C ALA A 87 5.99 -4.78 -43.68
N GLY A 88 5.10 -4.40 -44.60
CA GLY A 88 4.78 -5.16 -45.81
C GLY A 88 3.97 -6.44 -45.60
N ARG A 89 3.62 -6.81 -44.35
CA ARG A 89 2.84 -8.03 -44.06
C ARG A 89 1.39 -7.95 -44.54
N LEU A 90 0.84 -6.74 -44.61
CA LEU A 90 -0.56 -6.50 -44.99
C LEU A 90 -0.67 -5.68 -46.28
N SER A 91 0.40 -5.66 -47.09
CA SER A 91 0.41 -5.01 -48.40
C SER A 91 -0.66 -5.63 -49.32
N GLY A 92 -1.52 -4.78 -49.88
CA GLY A 92 -2.57 -5.19 -50.83
C GLY A 92 -3.93 -5.54 -50.20
N TYR A 93 -4.05 -5.53 -48.87
CA TYR A 93 -5.33 -5.74 -48.19
C TYR A 93 -6.04 -4.41 -47.89
N GLN A 94 -7.35 -4.38 -48.17
CA GLN A 94 -8.24 -3.31 -47.73
C GLN A 94 -8.90 -3.74 -46.42
N VAL A 95 -8.72 -2.94 -45.37
CA VAL A 95 -9.22 -3.25 -44.04
C VAL A 95 -10.16 -2.13 -43.58
N ALA A 96 -11.34 -2.52 -43.11
CA ALA A 96 -12.27 -1.62 -42.42
C ALA A 96 -12.14 -1.84 -40.91
N ILE A 97 -12.02 -0.77 -40.15
CA ILE A 97 -11.92 -0.81 -38.68
C ILE A 97 -13.32 -0.56 -38.13
N VAL A 98 -13.82 -1.50 -37.31
CA VAL A 98 -15.10 -1.34 -36.62
C VAL A 98 -14.82 -1.21 -35.12
N GLU A 99 -15.05 -0.03 -34.57
CA GLU A 99 -14.91 0.24 -33.13
C GLU A 99 -16.24 -0.10 -32.47
N ILE A 100 -16.24 -1.05 -31.54
CA ILE A 100 -17.41 -1.45 -30.77
C ILE A 100 -17.11 -1.09 -29.33
N ASN A 101 -17.96 -0.26 -28.73
CA ASN A 101 -17.84 0.28 -27.36
C ASN A 101 -16.90 1.51 -27.22
N ASN A 102 -17.05 2.28 -26.14
CA ASN A 102 -16.40 3.57 -25.89
C ASN A 102 -14.91 3.46 -25.47
N TYR A 103 -14.21 2.41 -25.92
CA TYR A 103 -12.77 2.30 -25.72
C TYR A 103 -12.07 3.13 -26.78
N ARG A 104 -11.73 4.37 -26.41
CA ARG A 104 -11.01 5.37 -27.21
C ARG A 104 -10.00 4.72 -28.16
N PHE A 105 -10.39 4.59 -29.42
CA PHE A 105 -9.49 4.17 -30.48
C PHE A 105 -8.26 5.09 -30.51
N LEU A 106 -7.06 4.53 -30.28
CA LEU A 106 -5.82 5.31 -30.28
C LEU A 106 -5.41 5.62 -31.73
N PRO A 107 -5.25 6.90 -32.11
CA PRO A 107 -4.83 7.30 -33.45
C PRO A 107 -3.52 6.63 -33.94
N GLU A 108 -2.65 6.29 -32.98
CA GLU A 108 -1.37 5.60 -33.17
C GLU A 108 -1.52 4.21 -33.84
N PHE A 109 -2.68 3.56 -33.66
CA PHE A 109 -2.98 2.28 -34.29
C PHE A 109 -3.19 2.41 -35.81
N THR A 110 -3.85 3.49 -36.26
CA THR A 110 -4.02 3.77 -37.70
C THR A 110 -2.68 4.05 -38.37
N GLU A 111 -1.77 4.73 -37.68
CA GLU A 111 -0.42 5.01 -38.18
C GLU A 111 0.41 3.73 -38.31
N THR A 112 0.33 2.85 -37.32
CA THR A 112 0.97 1.52 -37.36
C THR A 112 0.42 0.65 -38.51
N LEU A 113 -0.89 0.69 -38.75
CA LEU A 113 -1.53 -0.03 -39.86
C LEU A 113 -1.12 0.52 -41.23
N LYS A 114 -0.94 1.84 -41.38
CA LYS A 114 -0.39 2.42 -42.61
C LYS A 114 1.03 1.93 -42.88
N THR A 115 1.88 1.90 -41.85
CA THR A 115 3.26 1.38 -41.94
C THR A 115 3.30 -0.11 -42.35
N SER A 116 2.25 -0.88 -42.05
CA SER A 116 2.13 -2.28 -42.47
C SER A 116 1.75 -2.51 -43.96
N GLY A 117 1.40 -1.45 -44.69
CA GLY A 117 1.01 -1.49 -46.10
C GLY A 117 -0.50 -1.63 -46.39
N VAL A 118 -1.36 -1.49 -45.36
CA VAL A 118 -2.82 -1.53 -45.48
C VAL A 118 -3.38 -0.23 -46.05
N THR A 119 -4.38 -0.35 -46.93
CA THR A 119 -5.27 0.76 -47.27
C THR A 119 -6.50 0.70 -46.35
N VAL A 120 -6.60 1.59 -45.37
CA VAL A 120 -7.75 1.65 -44.46
C VAL A 120 -8.93 2.28 -45.21
N SER A 121 -9.97 1.48 -45.49
CA SER A 121 -11.08 1.88 -46.35
C SER A 121 -12.21 2.60 -45.60
N SER A 122 -12.44 2.29 -44.32
CA SER A 122 -13.40 2.97 -43.46
C SER A 122 -13.13 2.69 -41.98
N VAL A 123 -13.38 3.68 -41.11
CA VAL A 123 -13.42 3.51 -39.65
C VAL A 123 -14.86 3.79 -39.22
N THR A 124 -15.55 2.77 -38.70
CA THR A 124 -16.96 2.86 -38.28
C THR A 124 -17.05 2.60 -36.78
N THR A 125 -17.49 3.59 -36.01
CA THR A 125 -17.76 3.43 -34.58
C THR A 125 -19.22 3.05 -34.37
N ILE A 126 -19.45 1.89 -33.79
CA ILE A 126 -20.77 1.40 -33.38
C ILE A 126 -20.92 1.70 -31.89
N PHE A 127 -21.74 2.70 -31.57
CA PHE A 127 -22.17 2.97 -30.21
C PHE A 127 -23.14 1.87 -29.78
N SER A 128 -22.72 0.98 -28.87
CA SER A 128 -23.66 0.17 -28.10
C SER A 128 -24.23 1.02 -26.98
N ASP A 129 -25.56 1.02 -26.90
CA ASP A 129 -26.44 1.71 -25.96
C ASP A 129 -25.98 1.57 -24.48
N PRO A 130 -26.20 2.57 -23.59
CA PRO A 130 -25.67 2.61 -22.23
C PRO A 130 -26.53 1.80 -21.24
N GLY A 131 -26.90 0.58 -21.61
CA GLY A 131 -27.78 -0.31 -20.84
C GLY A 131 -27.09 -1.54 -20.22
N PHE A 132 -25.75 -1.56 -20.16
CA PHE A 132 -25.03 -2.63 -19.45
C PHE A 132 -24.99 -2.31 -17.95
N ASP A 133 -26.07 -2.67 -17.24
CA ASP A 133 -26.17 -2.57 -15.80
C ASP A 133 -25.04 -3.35 -15.11
N GLN A 134 -24.24 -2.63 -14.31
CA GLN A 134 -23.12 -3.19 -13.54
C GLN A 134 -23.53 -4.23 -12.49
N GLU A 135 -24.84 -4.41 -12.24
CA GLU A 135 -25.36 -5.37 -11.26
C GLU A 135 -25.26 -6.82 -11.74
N GLU A 136 -25.33 -7.08 -13.05
CA GLU A 136 -25.31 -8.47 -13.55
C GLU A 136 -23.89 -9.09 -13.48
N ILE A 137 -22.85 -8.26 -13.59
CA ILE A 137 -21.45 -8.69 -13.55
C ILE A 137 -21.05 -9.16 -12.13
N GLN A 138 -21.54 -8.52 -11.06
CA GLN A 138 -21.18 -8.97 -9.70
C GLN A 138 -21.76 -10.34 -9.34
N SER A 139 -22.94 -10.68 -9.88
CA SER A 139 -23.55 -12.01 -9.67
C SER A 139 -22.76 -13.13 -10.35
N PHE A 140 -22.04 -12.83 -11.44
CA PHE A 140 -21.27 -13.81 -12.21
C PHE A 140 -19.89 -14.10 -11.64
N TRP A 141 -19.28 -13.14 -10.93
CA TRP A 141 -17.94 -13.27 -10.33
C TRP A 141 -17.93 -13.55 -8.82
N GLY A 142 -19.10 -13.52 -8.17
CA GLY A 142 -19.25 -13.64 -6.71
C GLY A 142 -19.18 -15.06 -6.12
N GLN A 143 -18.91 -16.11 -6.91
CA GLN A 143 -18.88 -17.47 -6.37
C GLN A 143 -17.85 -18.37 -7.07
N LYS A 144 -16.58 -18.22 -6.68
CA LYS A 144 -15.67 -19.36 -6.63
C LYS A 144 -14.58 -19.10 -5.61
N ASP A 145 -14.82 -19.59 -4.40
CA ASP A 145 -13.81 -19.75 -3.36
C ASP A 145 -12.57 -20.42 -3.94
N LEU A 146 -11.47 -19.66 -4.02
CA LEU A 146 -10.14 -20.23 -4.27
C LEU A 146 -9.55 -20.59 -2.91
N THR A 147 -9.91 -21.78 -2.42
CA THR A 147 -9.26 -22.44 -1.28
C THR A 147 -7.76 -22.67 -1.60
N PRO A 148 -6.84 -22.46 -0.64
CA PRO A 148 -5.42 -22.65 -0.84
C PRO A 148 -5.04 -24.12 -0.72
N GLU A 149 -5.32 -24.94 -1.73
CA GLU A 149 -4.99 -26.38 -1.69
C GLU A 149 -4.33 -26.95 -2.95
N LEU A 150 -3.84 -26.12 -3.87
CA LEU A 150 -3.14 -26.61 -5.08
C LEU A 150 -1.67 -26.16 -5.20
N ILE A 151 -1.01 -25.88 -4.07
CA ILE A 151 0.44 -26.03 -4.01
C ILE A 151 0.70 -27.54 -3.88
N THR A 152 1.35 -28.12 -4.90
CA THR A 152 1.91 -29.49 -4.99
C THR A 152 1.18 -30.43 -5.96
N ARG A 153 1.52 -30.36 -7.26
CA ARG A 153 2.00 -31.54 -8.01
C ARG A 153 2.46 -31.20 -9.43
N ARG A 154 3.71 -31.63 -9.67
CA ARG A 154 4.45 -31.76 -10.94
C ARG A 154 5.01 -30.50 -11.58
#